data_AF-A0A5N5K145-F1
#
_entry.id   AF-A0A5N5K145-F1
#
_cell.length_a   1.000
_cell.length_b   1.000
_cell.length_c   1.000
_cell.angle_alpha   90.00
_cell.angle_beta   90.00
_cell.angle_gamma   90.00
#
_symmetry.space_group_name_H-M   'P 1'
#
loop_
_entity.id
_entity.type
_entity.pdbx_description
1 polymer ?
#
loop_
_entity_poly.entity_id
_entity_poly.type
_entity_poly.pdbx_seq_one_letter_code
_entity_poly.pdbx_strand_id
1 'polypeptide(L)'
;LCLAALALVSPTVFARPTEALAGPTAAVSPLGTTAAQIHTPGPDDANFSNAPMTVAATAITRGPDFVTFTITNHNTAPIFTKHEVDAGYSTERDNMATPGVMRVGAVAEFAVPTGWAGRVAVVENGGGRDIVGDESLIEANYIVPNRDGFTVAIADVDVSYVDGFTVPIVCECGGVGLVTGCTKDLWKLGTPCPVRNITRTVQIT
;
A
#
# COMPACT_ATOMS: atom_id res chain seq x y z
N LEU A 1 -24.22 -26.78 62.54
CA LEU A 1 -24.82 -26.61 61.20
C LEU A 1 -24.66 -25.15 60.78
N CYS A 2 -23.84 -24.86 59.77
CA CYS A 2 -24.01 -23.69 58.92
C CYS A 2 -23.19 -23.93 57.64
N LEU A 3 -23.87 -24.24 56.54
CA LEU A 3 -23.28 -24.43 55.21
C LEU A 3 -23.03 -23.05 54.59
N ALA A 4 -21.80 -22.78 54.14
CA ALA A 4 -21.50 -21.66 53.25
C ALA A 4 -21.45 -22.18 51.80
N ALA A 5 -22.36 -21.70 50.96
CA ALA A 5 -22.41 -22.01 49.53
C ALA A 5 -21.46 -21.10 48.75
N LEU A 6 -20.50 -21.68 48.02
CA LEU A 6 -19.72 -20.98 47.00
C LEU A 6 -20.58 -20.78 45.74
N ALA A 7 -20.83 -19.54 45.35
CA ALA A 7 -21.40 -19.21 44.04
C ALA A 7 -20.27 -18.98 43.03
N LEU A 8 -20.17 -19.85 42.02
CA LEU A 8 -19.34 -19.67 40.84
C LEU A 8 -20.03 -18.67 39.90
N VAL A 9 -19.40 -17.52 39.68
CA VAL A 9 -19.84 -16.54 38.67
C VAL A 9 -19.02 -16.77 37.39
N SER A 10 -19.64 -17.32 36.36
CA SER A 10 -19.03 -17.44 35.03
C SER A 10 -19.03 -16.09 34.31
N PRO A 11 -17.91 -15.64 33.72
CA PRO A 11 -17.91 -14.46 32.87
C PRO A 11 -18.50 -14.81 31.48
N THR A 12 -19.61 -14.17 31.13
CA THR A 12 -20.14 -14.15 29.77
C THR A 12 -19.22 -13.31 28.88
N VAL A 13 -18.59 -13.96 27.91
CA VAL A 13 -17.83 -13.31 26.82
C VAL A 13 -18.83 -12.66 25.87
N PHE A 14 -18.85 -11.32 25.83
CA PHE A 14 -19.55 -10.58 24.78
C PHE A 14 -18.71 -10.61 23.50
N ALA A 15 -19.08 -11.46 22.55
CA ALA A 15 -18.59 -11.36 21.17
C ALA A 15 -19.24 -10.13 20.52
N ARG A 16 -18.43 -9.14 20.11
CA ARG A 16 -18.90 -8.04 19.26
C ARG A 16 -19.12 -8.57 17.83
N PRO A 17 -20.22 -8.20 17.15
CA PRO A 17 -20.39 -8.52 15.75
C PRO A 17 -19.38 -7.73 14.91
N THR A 18 -18.60 -8.45 14.10
CA THR A 18 -17.77 -7.87 13.03
C THR A 18 -18.72 -7.48 11.90
N GLU A 19 -19.04 -6.19 11.77
CA GLU A 19 -19.75 -5.71 10.58
C GLU A 19 -18.78 -5.76 9.38
N ALA A 20 -19.03 -6.69 8.47
CA ALA A 20 -18.34 -6.73 7.18
C ALA A 20 -18.79 -5.51 6.34
N LEU A 21 -17.83 -4.71 5.89
CA LEU A 21 -18.08 -3.62 4.95
C LEU A 21 -18.70 -4.16 3.66
N ALA A 22 -19.76 -3.50 3.19
CA ALA A 22 -20.45 -3.87 1.96
C ALA A 22 -19.48 -3.77 0.76
N GLY A 23 -19.51 -4.78 -0.12
CA GLY A 23 -18.68 -4.84 -1.32
C GLY A 23 -18.98 -3.71 -2.32
N PRO A 24 -18.00 -3.31 -3.14
CA PRO A 24 -18.14 -2.18 -4.06
C PRO A 24 -19.15 -2.48 -5.16
N THR A 25 -20.03 -1.51 -5.42
CA THR A 25 -20.96 -1.54 -6.56
C THR A 25 -20.26 -0.97 -7.79
N ALA A 26 -20.41 -1.62 -8.96
CA ALA A 26 -19.81 -1.19 -10.21
C ALA A 26 -20.43 0.13 -10.73
N ALA A 27 -19.59 1.09 -11.14
CA ALA A 27 -20.01 2.35 -11.73
C ALA A 27 -20.01 2.30 -13.27
N VAL A 28 -20.99 2.97 -13.89
CA VAL A 28 -21.17 3.13 -15.34
C VAL A 28 -20.87 4.59 -15.72
N SER A 29 -20.08 4.81 -16.77
CA SER A 29 -19.62 6.15 -17.21
C SER A 29 -20.54 6.83 -18.24
N PRO A 30 -20.51 8.17 -18.29
CA PRO A 30 -20.23 8.85 -19.57
C PRO A 30 -19.22 10.02 -19.48
N LEU A 31 -18.92 10.56 -20.66
CA LEU A 31 -17.70 11.22 -21.18
C LEU A 31 -17.59 12.75 -20.92
N GLY A 32 -16.38 13.27 -20.66
CA GLY A 32 -15.99 14.70 -20.78
C GLY A 32 -14.77 15.12 -19.92
N THR A 33 -13.78 15.82 -20.50
CA THR A 33 -12.30 15.87 -20.24
C THR A 33 -11.68 16.73 -19.11
N THR A 34 -10.60 16.20 -18.47
CA THR A 34 -9.32 16.82 -17.96
C THR A 34 -8.47 15.84 -17.09
N ALA A 35 -7.31 15.39 -17.58
CA ALA A 35 -6.58 14.15 -17.22
C ALA A 35 -5.92 14.02 -15.82
N ALA A 36 -6.16 12.90 -15.10
CA ALA A 36 -5.16 12.24 -14.25
C ALA A 36 -4.47 11.11 -15.05
N GLN A 37 -3.16 10.89 -14.85
CA GLN A 37 -2.40 9.80 -15.50
C GLN A 37 -2.43 8.57 -14.59
N ILE A 38 -3.05 7.47 -15.04
CA ILE A 38 -2.98 6.17 -14.37
C ILE A 38 -2.00 5.30 -15.17
N HIS A 39 -0.93 4.83 -14.53
CA HIS A 39 -0.10 3.77 -15.09
C HIS A 39 -0.69 2.42 -14.68
N THR A 40 -0.85 1.51 -15.64
CA THR A 40 -1.23 0.11 -15.39
C THR A 40 -0.27 -0.76 -16.21
N PRO A 41 0.75 -1.38 -15.60
CA PRO A 41 1.55 -2.39 -16.25
C PRO A 41 0.70 -3.65 -16.43
N GLY A 42 0.50 -4.09 -17.66
CA GLY A 42 -0.03 -5.42 -17.95
C GLY A 42 1.09 -6.46 -18.05
N PRO A 43 0.83 -7.75 -17.80
CA PRO A 43 1.74 -8.80 -18.23
C PRO A 43 1.64 -8.89 -19.76
N ASP A 44 2.79 -8.87 -20.44
CA ASP A 44 2.97 -9.10 -21.88
C ASP A 44 3.05 -7.83 -22.77
N ASP A 45 4.19 -7.14 -22.64
CA ASP A 45 4.62 -5.97 -23.42
C ASP A 45 4.89 -6.28 -24.90
N ALA A 46 3.87 -6.13 -25.77
CA ALA A 46 4.14 -5.93 -27.20
C ALA A 46 3.09 -5.15 -28.00
N ASN A 47 1.87 -4.91 -27.50
CA ASN A 47 0.83 -4.37 -28.39
C ASN A 47 -0.27 -3.50 -27.76
N PHE A 48 -0.02 -2.91 -26.60
CA PHE A 48 -0.88 -1.84 -26.09
C PHE A 48 -0.10 -0.53 -26.10
N SER A 49 -0.72 0.50 -26.63
CA SER A 49 -0.26 1.86 -26.47
C SER A 49 -0.14 2.13 -24.96
N ASN A 50 1.09 2.11 -24.42
CA ASN A 50 1.47 2.61 -23.09
C ASN A 50 1.20 4.12 -22.94
N ALA A 51 0.27 4.67 -23.71
CA ALA A 51 -0.18 6.03 -23.57
C ALA A 51 -0.90 6.13 -22.22
N PRO A 52 -0.50 7.09 -21.38
CA PRO A 52 -1.17 7.32 -20.11
C PRO A 52 -2.67 7.51 -20.36
N MET A 53 -3.50 6.71 -19.68
CA MET A 53 -4.93 6.95 -19.69
C MET A 53 -5.18 8.30 -19.01
N THR A 54 -5.93 9.14 -19.71
CA THR A 54 -6.30 10.48 -19.27
C THR A 54 -7.73 10.41 -18.74
N VAL A 55 -7.90 10.51 -17.42
CA VAL A 55 -9.23 10.53 -16.78
C VAL A 55 -9.63 11.95 -16.44
N ALA A 56 -10.83 12.36 -16.83
CA ALA A 56 -11.31 13.70 -16.52
C ALA A 56 -11.56 13.94 -15.03
N ALA A 57 -11.15 15.10 -14.50
CA ALA A 57 -11.41 15.46 -13.10
C ALA A 57 -12.90 15.42 -12.76
N THR A 58 -13.75 15.85 -13.69
CA THR A 58 -15.21 15.79 -13.58
C THR A 58 -15.80 14.39 -13.70
N ALA A 59 -15.05 13.43 -14.24
CA ALA A 59 -15.45 12.02 -14.31
C ALA A 59 -15.07 11.23 -13.05
N ILE A 60 -14.25 11.80 -12.15
CA ILE A 60 -13.88 11.16 -10.89
C ILE A 60 -14.98 11.45 -9.86
N THR A 61 -15.57 10.37 -9.35
CA THR A 61 -16.56 10.45 -8.29
C THR A 61 -15.89 10.39 -6.92
N ARG A 62 -16.58 10.89 -5.89
CA ARG A 62 -16.07 10.89 -4.52
C ARG A 62 -15.81 9.45 -4.06
N GLY A 63 -14.57 9.17 -3.66
CA GLY A 63 -14.17 7.92 -3.03
C GLY A 63 -14.70 7.77 -1.59
N PRO A 64 -14.33 6.67 -0.92
CA PRO A 64 -14.68 6.44 0.49
C PRO A 64 -14.00 7.46 1.41
N ASP A 65 -14.53 7.66 2.62
CA ASP A 65 -13.90 8.55 3.60
C ASP A 65 -12.50 8.07 4.03
N PHE A 66 -12.26 6.76 3.89
CA PHE A 66 -10.97 6.12 4.11
C PHE A 66 -10.64 5.15 2.98
N VAL A 67 -9.39 5.17 2.52
CA VAL A 67 -8.85 4.12 1.65
C VAL A 67 -8.18 3.07 2.53
N THR A 68 -8.52 1.80 2.32
CA THR A 68 -7.88 0.68 3.02
C THR A 68 -6.79 0.10 2.12
N PHE A 69 -5.58 -0.02 2.65
CA PHE A 69 -4.48 -0.73 2.04
C PHE A 69 -4.36 -2.10 2.71
N THR A 70 -4.33 -3.15 1.89
CA THR A 70 -4.13 -4.53 2.34
C THR A 70 -2.79 -5.02 1.82
N ILE A 71 -1.88 -5.37 2.73
CA ILE A 71 -0.58 -5.96 2.42
C ILE A 71 -0.69 -7.46 2.65
N THR A 72 -0.31 -8.26 1.66
CA THR A 72 -0.20 -9.72 1.79
C THR A 72 1.22 -10.16 1.50
N ASN A 73 1.85 -10.89 2.44
CA ASN A 73 3.18 -11.41 2.22
C ASN A 73 3.13 -12.69 1.37
N HIS A 74 3.39 -12.56 0.07
CA HIS A 74 3.56 -13.70 -0.84
C HIS A 74 5.04 -14.11 -1.05
N ASN A 75 5.97 -13.51 -0.32
CA ASN A 75 7.39 -13.86 -0.40
C ASN A 75 7.65 -15.25 0.20
N THR A 76 8.81 -15.84 -0.10
CA THR A 76 9.22 -17.15 0.45
C THR A 76 9.73 -17.06 1.89
N ALA A 77 9.94 -15.84 2.40
CA ALA A 77 10.42 -15.57 3.75
C ALA A 77 9.52 -14.53 4.47
N PRO A 78 9.53 -14.49 5.81
CA PRO A 78 8.91 -13.40 6.54
C PRO A 78 9.46 -12.04 6.08
N ILE A 79 8.60 -11.03 6.06
CA ILE A 79 8.98 -9.64 5.78
C ILE A 79 8.80 -8.79 7.04
N PHE A 80 9.44 -7.64 7.09
CA PHE A 80 9.18 -6.59 8.06
C PHE A 80 8.72 -5.34 7.32
N THR A 81 7.66 -4.71 7.81
CA THR A 81 7.13 -3.46 7.27
C THR A 81 7.34 -2.30 8.23
N LYS A 82 7.60 -1.10 7.69
CA LYS A 82 7.55 0.15 8.43
C LYS A 82 6.79 1.20 7.65
N HIS A 83 5.88 1.85 8.34
CA HIS A 83 5.01 2.86 7.79
C HIS A 83 5.56 4.23 8.19
N GLU A 84 5.56 5.16 7.24
CA GLU A 84 5.98 6.52 7.45
C GLU A 84 4.94 7.45 6.80
N VAL A 85 4.53 8.48 7.55
CA VAL A 85 3.63 9.52 7.07
C VAL A 85 4.46 10.74 6.76
N ASP A 86 4.20 11.36 5.62
CA ASP A 86 4.89 12.57 5.21
C ASP A 86 4.59 13.74 6.15
N ALA A 87 5.57 14.62 6.32
CA ALA A 87 5.43 15.76 7.22
C ALA A 87 4.24 16.66 6.80
N GLY A 88 3.32 16.88 7.74
CA GLY A 88 2.15 17.73 7.52
C GLY A 88 0.92 17.02 6.95
N TYR A 89 0.99 15.70 6.72
CA TYR A 89 -0.14 14.90 6.28
C TYR A 89 -0.90 14.26 7.44
N SER A 90 -2.14 13.87 7.15
CA SER A 90 -2.99 13.14 8.11
C SER A 90 -2.38 11.77 8.41
N THR A 91 -2.53 11.29 9.64
CA THR A 91 -2.06 9.95 10.02
C THR A 91 -3.10 8.88 9.71
N GLU A 92 -2.66 7.63 9.70
CA GLU A 92 -3.53 6.46 9.57
C GLU A 92 -4.59 6.44 10.69
N ARG A 93 -5.75 5.88 10.37
CA ARG A 93 -6.89 5.79 11.29
C ARG A 93 -6.58 4.79 12.43
N ASP A 94 -7.00 5.15 13.65
CA ASP A 94 -7.09 4.25 14.81
C ASP A 94 -5.79 3.51 15.20
N ASN A 95 -4.61 4.01 14.78
CA ASN A 95 -3.34 3.26 14.87
C ASN A 95 -3.44 1.84 14.25
N MET A 96 -4.28 1.66 13.22
CA MET A 96 -4.45 0.35 12.55
C MET A 96 -3.18 -0.17 11.87
N ALA A 97 -2.13 0.63 11.78
CA ALA A 97 -0.82 0.15 11.41
C ALA A 97 -0.04 -0.33 12.64
N THR A 98 0.36 -1.60 12.60
CA THR A 98 1.60 -1.98 13.28
C THR A 98 2.61 -2.40 12.21
N PRO A 99 3.54 -1.50 11.84
CA PRO A 99 4.87 -1.89 11.42
C PRO A 99 5.31 -3.14 12.19
N GLY A 100 5.80 -4.14 11.48
CA GLY A 100 6.07 -5.41 12.14
C GLY A 100 6.43 -6.53 11.21
N VAL A 101 6.74 -7.66 11.83
CA VAL A 101 7.06 -8.88 11.09
C VAL A 101 5.78 -9.53 10.58
N MET A 102 5.69 -9.69 9.27
CA MET A 102 4.65 -10.45 8.59
C MET A 102 5.22 -11.80 8.14
N ARG A 103 4.68 -12.88 8.68
CA ARG A 103 5.01 -14.26 8.23
C ARG A 103 4.56 -14.45 6.78
N VAL A 104 5.09 -15.48 6.12
CA VAL A 104 4.62 -15.89 4.78
C VAL A 104 3.12 -16.18 4.84
N GLY A 105 2.37 -15.62 3.89
CA GLY A 105 0.91 -15.70 3.79
C GLY A 105 0.15 -14.80 4.77
N ALA A 106 0.84 -14.03 5.61
CA ALA A 106 0.17 -13.09 6.52
C ALA A 106 -0.42 -11.91 5.74
N VAL A 107 -1.57 -11.44 6.22
CA VAL A 107 -2.28 -10.26 5.73
C VAL A 107 -2.27 -9.20 6.82
N ALA A 108 -1.99 -7.95 6.45
CA ALA A 108 -2.08 -6.78 7.31
C ALA A 108 -2.88 -5.69 6.59
N GLU A 109 -3.61 -4.88 7.34
CA GLU A 109 -4.44 -3.82 6.78
C GLU A 109 -4.25 -2.53 7.56
N PHE A 110 -4.29 -1.40 6.84
CA PHE A 110 -4.36 -0.08 7.45
C PHE A 110 -5.25 0.81 6.59
N ALA A 111 -5.87 1.81 7.22
CA ALA A 111 -6.80 2.72 6.55
C ALA A 111 -6.33 4.17 6.71
N VAL A 112 -6.41 4.92 5.62
CA VAL A 112 -5.95 6.31 5.55
C VAL A 112 -7.08 7.26 5.19
N PRO A 113 -7.16 8.45 5.83
CA PRO A 113 -8.15 9.46 5.49
C PRO A 113 -7.73 10.29 4.27
N THR A 114 -8.67 11.06 3.71
CA THR A 114 -8.30 12.16 2.79
C THR A 114 -7.30 13.12 3.45
N GLY A 115 -6.28 13.52 2.70
CA GLY A 115 -5.18 14.34 3.19
C GLY A 115 -4.02 13.52 3.76
N TRP A 116 -3.95 12.23 3.46
CA TRP A 116 -2.83 11.35 3.81
C TRP A 116 -1.83 11.24 2.64
N ALA A 117 -0.54 11.21 2.96
CA ALA A 117 0.53 10.81 2.06
C ALA A 117 1.63 10.14 2.90
N GLY A 118 2.29 9.15 2.32
CA GLY A 118 3.34 8.42 2.99
C GLY A 118 3.80 7.20 2.23
N ARG A 119 4.50 6.32 2.95
CA ARG A 119 5.10 5.14 2.37
C ARG A 119 5.16 3.96 3.35
N VAL A 120 5.26 2.76 2.77
CA VAL A 120 5.57 1.53 3.50
C VAL A 120 6.87 0.97 2.96
N ALA A 121 7.90 0.97 3.80
CA ALA A 121 9.16 0.29 3.54
C ALA A 121 9.01 -1.20 3.87
N VAL A 122 9.47 -2.06 2.95
CA VAL A 122 9.35 -3.52 3.08
C VAL A 122 10.71 -4.18 2.90
N VAL A 123 11.10 -4.97 3.90
CA VAL A 123 12.35 -5.74 3.89
C VAL A 123 12.12 -7.20 4.22
N GLU A 124 13.02 -8.08 3.76
CA GLU A 124 13.07 -9.47 4.20
C GLU A 124 13.54 -9.53 5.66
N ASN A 125 12.75 -10.13 6.54
CA ASN A 125 13.03 -10.17 7.96
C ASN A 125 14.08 -11.24 8.30
N GLY A 126 15.11 -10.86 9.06
CA GLY A 126 16.16 -11.78 9.54
C GLY A 126 17.35 -11.98 8.58
N GLY A 127 17.40 -11.24 7.46
CA GLY A 127 18.50 -11.29 6.48
C GLY A 127 19.63 -10.27 6.71
N GLY A 128 19.69 -9.62 7.88
CA GLY A 128 20.65 -8.54 8.15
C GLY A 128 20.32 -7.21 7.45
N ARG A 129 19.08 -7.06 6.97
CA ARG A 129 18.58 -5.84 6.32
C ARG A 129 17.69 -5.11 7.32
N ASP A 130 18.22 -4.03 7.86
CA ASP A 130 17.46 -3.04 8.63
C ASP A 130 16.82 -2.03 7.65
N ILE A 131 15.82 -1.28 8.11
CA ILE A 131 15.29 -0.15 7.33
C ILE A 131 16.24 1.03 7.51
N VAL A 132 17.17 1.18 6.56
CA VAL A 132 18.27 2.14 6.55
C VAL A 132 18.36 2.93 5.24
N GLY A 133 17.41 2.78 4.33
CA GLY A 133 17.36 3.42 3.01
C GLY A 133 17.85 2.55 1.86
N ASP A 134 17.74 1.22 1.99
CA ASP A 134 18.01 0.20 0.95
C ASP A 134 16.77 -0.73 0.72
N GLU A 135 15.56 -0.18 0.92
CA GLU A 135 14.30 -0.93 0.96
C GLU A 135 13.50 -0.83 -0.34
N SER A 136 12.68 -1.84 -0.58
CA SER A 136 11.57 -1.71 -1.53
C SER A 136 10.45 -0.90 -0.88
N LEU A 137 9.91 0.08 -1.60
CA LEU A 137 8.88 0.98 -1.08
C LEU A 137 7.55 0.80 -1.80
N ILE A 138 6.46 0.92 -1.02
CA ILE A 138 5.13 1.27 -1.52
C ILE A 138 4.93 2.74 -1.16
N GLU A 139 4.81 3.60 -2.15
CA GLU A 139 4.57 5.04 -1.95
C GLU A 139 3.14 5.34 -2.38
N ALA A 140 2.40 6.10 -1.57
CA ALA A 140 1.00 6.39 -1.88
C ALA A 140 0.53 7.70 -1.27
N ASN A 141 -0.54 8.24 -1.85
CA ASN A 141 -1.27 9.35 -1.27
C ASN A 141 -2.78 9.17 -1.46
N TYR A 142 -3.56 9.81 -0.60
CA TYR A 142 -5.00 9.95 -0.76
C TYR A 142 -5.38 11.40 -0.49
N ILE A 143 -5.26 12.25 -1.52
CA ILE A 143 -5.38 13.71 -1.39
C ILE A 143 -6.33 14.28 -2.44
N VAL A 144 -6.90 15.45 -2.19
CA VAL A 144 -7.52 16.26 -3.23
C VAL A 144 -6.40 17.01 -3.95
N PRO A 145 -6.08 16.69 -5.22
CA PRO A 145 -5.05 17.44 -5.93
C PRO A 145 -5.45 18.91 -6.01
N ASN A 146 -4.55 19.81 -5.63
CA ASN A 146 -4.80 21.26 -5.62
C ASN A 146 -4.67 21.90 -7.00
N ARG A 147 -4.72 21.10 -8.07
CA ARG A 147 -4.56 21.50 -9.47
C ARG A 147 -5.58 20.76 -10.33
N ASP A 148 -5.71 21.19 -11.58
CA ASP A 148 -6.43 20.44 -12.63
C ASP A 148 -7.93 20.19 -12.38
N GLY A 149 -8.57 20.99 -11.52
CA GLY A 149 -10.03 20.99 -11.33
C GLY A 149 -10.56 19.83 -10.48
N PHE A 150 -9.69 19.06 -9.83
CA PHE A 150 -10.11 18.00 -8.92
C PHE A 150 -10.78 18.57 -7.67
N THR A 151 -11.91 17.97 -7.29
CA THR A 151 -12.72 18.39 -6.12
C THR A 151 -12.89 17.25 -5.10
N VAL A 152 -12.39 16.06 -5.42
CA VAL A 152 -12.47 14.86 -4.61
C VAL A 152 -11.08 14.27 -4.44
N ALA A 153 -10.89 13.50 -3.38
CA ALA A 153 -9.62 12.86 -3.12
C ALA A 153 -9.37 11.70 -4.08
N ILE A 154 -8.12 11.58 -4.55
CA ILE A 154 -7.64 10.56 -5.47
C ILE A 154 -6.55 9.77 -4.75
N ALA A 155 -6.60 8.45 -4.90
CA ALA A 155 -5.52 7.59 -4.47
C ALA A 155 -4.50 7.44 -5.60
N ASP A 156 -3.24 7.76 -5.32
CA ASP A 156 -2.11 7.44 -6.18
C ASP A 156 -1.22 6.44 -5.45
N VAL A 157 -0.67 5.48 -6.18
CA VAL A 157 0.19 4.43 -5.64
C VAL A 157 1.27 4.08 -6.64
N ASP A 158 2.51 4.05 -6.17
CA ASP A 158 3.65 3.56 -6.89
C ASP A 158 4.49 2.58 -6.05
N VAL A 159 5.24 1.75 -6.75
CA VAL A 159 6.25 0.87 -6.14
C VAL A 159 7.59 1.41 -6.56
N SER A 160 8.39 1.79 -5.58
CA SER A 160 9.64 2.48 -5.80
C SER A 160 10.81 1.63 -5.32
N TYR A 161 11.83 1.60 -6.17
CA TYR A 161 13.14 1.02 -5.89
C TYR A 161 14.22 2.10 -5.94
N VAL A 162 13.82 3.38 -5.77
CA VAL A 162 14.73 4.54 -5.75
C VAL A 162 15.65 4.45 -4.54
N ASP A 163 15.08 4.09 -3.38
CA ASP A 163 15.80 3.85 -2.13
C ASP A 163 16.32 2.40 -2.05
N GLY A 164 16.48 1.69 -3.17
CA GLY A 164 17.02 0.33 -3.20
C GLY A 164 15.99 -0.78 -3.42
N PHE A 165 16.42 -2.02 -3.20
CA PHE A 165 15.59 -3.20 -3.43
C PHE A 165 15.86 -4.23 -2.36
N THR A 166 14.82 -4.73 -1.71
CA THR A 166 14.93 -5.89 -0.83
C THR A 166 14.02 -7.04 -1.25
N VAL A 167 12.76 -6.75 -1.58
CA VAL A 167 11.79 -7.74 -2.06
C VAL A 167 11.03 -7.23 -3.30
N PRO A 168 10.58 -8.12 -4.20
CA PRO A 168 9.64 -7.72 -5.25
C PRO A 168 8.31 -7.32 -4.64
N ILE A 169 7.73 -6.22 -5.13
CA ILE A 169 6.41 -5.73 -4.71
C ILE A 169 5.57 -5.48 -5.96
N VAL A 170 4.30 -5.83 -5.87
CA VAL A 170 3.25 -5.43 -6.81
C VAL A 170 2.10 -4.81 -6.04
N CYS A 171 1.45 -3.81 -6.62
CA CYS A 171 0.21 -3.25 -6.09
C CYS A 171 -0.92 -3.42 -7.10
N GLU A 172 -2.08 -3.77 -6.57
CA GLU A 172 -3.32 -3.89 -7.32
C GLU A 172 -4.40 -3.01 -6.72
N CYS A 173 -5.27 -2.48 -7.57
CA CYS A 173 -6.45 -1.73 -7.16
C CYS A 173 -7.71 -2.57 -7.39
N GLY A 174 -8.61 -2.58 -6.40
CA GLY A 174 -9.86 -3.34 -6.47
C GLY A 174 -10.67 -2.98 -7.72
N GLY A 175 -11.01 -4.00 -8.53
CA GLY A 175 -11.74 -3.83 -9.79
C GLY A 175 -10.91 -3.32 -10.97
N VAL A 176 -9.62 -2.99 -10.77
CA VAL A 176 -8.69 -2.54 -11.82
C VAL A 176 -7.63 -3.61 -12.11
N GLY A 177 -7.20 -4.36 -11.09
CA GLY A 177 -6.10 -5.32 -11.19
C GLY A 177 -4.74 -4.66 -10.91
N LEU A 178 -3.66 -5.22 -11.46
CA LEU A 178 -2.29 -4.76 -11.27
C LEU A 178 -2.11 -3.32 -11.79
N VAL A 179 -1.66 -2.40 -10.94
CA VAL A 179 -1.46 -0.99 -11.28
C VAL A 179 0.00 -0.55 -11.22
N THR A 180 0.86 -1.23 -10.46
CA THR A 180 2.30 -0.88 -10.41
C THR A 180 3.12 -2.00 -9.78
N GLY A 181 4.44 -1.96 -9.98
CA GLY A 181 5.40 -2.85 -9.33
C GLY A 181 6.14 -3.80 -10.27
N CYS A 182 6.86 -4.74 -9.66
CA CYS A 182 7.74 -5.69 -10.34
C CYS A 182 7.74 -7.03 -9.60
N THR A 183 7.46 -8.11 -10.33
CA THR A 183 7.50 -9.49 -9.79
C THR A 183 8.89 -10.12 -9.88
N LYS A 184 9.85 -9.47 -10.53
CA LYS A 184 11.20 -10.02 -10.73
C LYS A 184 12.05 -9.83 -9.48
N ASP A 185 12.77 -10.88 -9.11
CA ASP A 185 13.83 -10.80 -8.10
C ASP A 185 15.06 -10.11 -8.70
N LEU A 186 15.21 -8.81 -8.40
CA LEU A 186 16.28 -7.99 -8.97
C LEU A 186 17.68 -8.47 -8.53
N TRP A 187 17.79 -9.18 -7.40
CA TRP A 187 19.07 -9.79 -6.97
C TRP A 187 19.56 -10.89 -7.93
N LYS A 188 18.65 -11.48 -8.70
CA LYS A 188 18.95 -12.58 -9.63
C LYS A 188 19.10 -12.14 -11.08
N LEU A 189 18.92 -10.84 -11.38
CA LEU A 189 19.01 -10.32 -12.74
C LEU A 189 20.47 -10.08 -13.16
N GLY A 190 21.17 -11.15 -13.55
CA GLY A 190 22.24 -11.17 -14.56
C GLY A 190 23.53 -10.36 -14.34
N THR A 191 23.60 -9.48 -13.35
CA THR A 191 24.81 -8.76 -12.93
C THR A 191 24.67 -8.49 -11.43
N PRO A 192 25.68 -8.79 -10.59
CA PRO A 192 25.59 -8.50 -9.17
C PRO A 192 25.26 -7.01 -8.99
N CYS A 193 24.36 -6.68 -8.05
CA CYS A 193 24.18 -5.30 -7.61
C CYS A 193 25.56 -4.69 -7.40
N PRO A 194 25.89 -3.58 -8.08
CA PRO A 194 27.22 -2.99 -8.00
C PRO A 194 27.57 -2.77 -6.53
N VAL A 195 28.73 -3.28 -6.12
CA VAL A 195 29.20 -3.32 -4.72
C VAL A 195 29.44 -1.94 -4.06
N ARG A 196 28.89 -0.84 -4.60
CA ARG A 196 29.15 0.55 -4.18
C ARG A 196 27.93 1.33 -3.70
N ASN A 197 26.85 0.70 -3.26
CA ASN A 197 25.69 1.47 -2.77
C ASN A 197 25.80 1.93 -1.30
N ILE A 198 26.83 1.55 -0.54
CA ILE A 198 26.85 1.85 0.91
C ILE A 198 27.28 3.31 1.22
N THR A 199 27.99 4.03 0.35
CA THR A 199 28.21 5.48 0.49
C THR A 199 28.95 6.03 -0.73
N ARG A 200 28.25 6.55 -1.74
CA ARG A 200 28.79 7.57 -2.66
C ARG A 200 27.66 8.42 -3.23
N THR A 201 27.63 9.68 -2.80
CA THR A 201 26.98 10.80 -3.47
C THR A 201 27.10 10.66 -4.99
N VAL A 202 25.96 10.51 -5.67
CA VAL A 202 25.91 10.72 -7.12
C VAL A 202 25.95 12.23 -7.33
N GLN A 203 27.11 12.74 -7.73
CA GLN A 203 27.24 14.09 -8.24
C GLN A 203 26.82 14.06 -9.71
N ILE A 204 25.59 14.46 -10.00
CA ILE A 204 25.16 14.77 -11.36
C ILE A 204 25.74 16.15 -11.68
N THR A 205 26.70 16.22 -12.61
CA THR A 205 27.08 17.48 -13.28
C THR A 205 26.27 17.65 -14.55
#